data_AF-A0A5J5CHR2-F1
#
_entry.id   AF-A0A5J5CHR2-F1
#
_cell.length_a   1.000
_cell.length_b   1.000
_cell.length_c   1.000
_cell.angle_alpha   90.00
_cell.angle_beta   90.00
_cell.angle_gamma   90.00
#
_symmetry.space_group_name_H-M   'P 1'
#
loop_
_entity.id
_entity.type
_entity.pdbx_description
1 polymer ?
#
loop_
_entity_poly.entity_id
_entity_poly.type
_entity_poly.pdbx_seq_one_letter_code
_entity_poly.pdbx_strand_id
1 'polypeptide(L)'
;MRNPLHFHFITDSIAQQILSSLFHTWMVPAVKVDFYDADELKSEVSWIPNKHYSGIYGLMKLVLTKTLPSDLQRVIVLDTDITFATDIAELWAVFHKFKDATGAEFLE
;
A
#
# COMPACT_ATOMS: atom_id res chain seq x y z
N MET A 1 -12.22 -2.31 19.21
CA MET A 1 -12.59 -1.77 17.88
C MET A 1 -12.61 -2.92 16.89
N ARG A 2 -13.60 -2.99 15.98
CA ARG A 2 -13.62 -4.00 14.91
C ARG A 2 -12.72 -3.49 13.78
N ASN A 3 -11.78 -4.33 13.33
CA ASN A 3 -10.94 -4.15 12.14
C ASN A 3 -10.10 -2.85 12.12
N PRO A 4 -9.04 -2.72 12.96
CA PRO A 4 -8.11 -1.59 12.83
C PRO A 4 -7.48 -1.60 11.43
N LEU A 5 -7.40 -0.42 10.81
CA LEU A 5 -6.81 -0.22 9.50
C LEU A 5 -5.41 0.37 9.64
N HIS A 6 -4.47 -0.16 8.89
CA HIS A 6 -3.12 0.37 8.82
C HIS A 6 -2.80 0.72 7.37
N PHE A 7 -2.72 2.02 7.09
CA PHE A 7 -2.33 2.51 5.77
C PHE A 7 -0.83 2.74 5.70
N HIS A 8 -0.23 2.29 4.60
CA HIS A 8 1.16 2.50 4.25
C HIS A 8 1.19 3.40 3.02
N PHE A 9 1.78 4.60 3.13
CA PHE A 9 1.81 5.58 2.05
C PHE A 9 3.25 5.80 1.57
N ILE A 10 3.48 5.66 0.26
CA ILE A 10 4.71 6.17 -0.37
C ILE A 10 4.41 7.60 -0.84
N THR A 11 5.15 8.57 -0.30
CA THR A 11 4.87 10.00 -0.49
C THR A 11 6.14 10.80 -0.67
N ASP A 12 6.06 11.91 -1.39
CA ASP A 12 7.05 12.97 -1.22
C ASP A 12 6.80 13.75 0.10
N SER A 13 7.72 14.65 0.44
CA SER A 13 7.64 15.42 1.68
C SER A 13 6.38 16.30 1.78
N ILE A 14 5.87 16.80 0.66
CA ILE A 14 4.70 17.69 0.62
C ILE A 14 3.44 16.87 0.91
N ALA A 15 3.25 15.76 0.20
CA ALA A 15 2.13 14.86 0.39
C ALA A 15 2.12 14.27 1.80
N GLN A 16 3.28 13.89 2.34
CA GLN A 16 3.39 13.43 3.73
C GLN A 16 2.87 14.49 4.72
N GLN A 17 3.26 15.75 4.56
CA GLN A 17 2.83 16.83 5.46
C GLN A 17 1.31 17.05 5.40
N ILE A 18 0.74 17.07 4.19
CA ILE A 18 -0.69 17.23 3.97
C ILE A 18 -1.46 16.05 4.59
N LEU A 19 -1.10 14.82 4.23
CA LEU A 19 -1.80 13.62 4.70
C LEU A 19 -1.67 13.45 6.21
N SER A 20 -0.50 13.73 6.80
CA SER A 20 -0.30 13.72 8.25
C SER A 20 -1.27 14.69 8.94
N SER A 21 -1.43 15.89 8.38
CA SER A 21 -2.37 16.89 8.91
C SER A 21 -3.82 16.44 8.78
N LEU A 22 -4.19 15.83 7.64
CA LEU A 22 -5.55 15.31 7.41
C LEU A 22 -5.88 14.16 8.37
N PHE A 23 -5.04 13.13 8.47
CA PHE A 23 -5.28 12.01 9.37
C PHE A 23 -5.31 12.43 10.85
N HIS A 24 -4.47 13.40 11.23
CA HIS A 24 -4.51 13.98 12.57
C HIS A 24 -5.82 14.72 12.85
N THR A 25 -6.28 15.56 11.92
CA THR A 25 -7.47 16.42 12.13
C THR A 25 -8.79 15.67 11.95
N TRP A 26 -8.85 14.67 11.08
CA TRP A 26 -10.03 13.83 10.90
C TRP A 26 -10.28 12.92 12.11
N MET A 27 -9.25 12.65 12.93
CA MET A 27 -9.32 11.81 14.13
C MET A 27 -10.00 10.46 13.85
N VAL A 28 -9.65 9.82 12.72
CA VAL A 28 -10.30 8.58 12.30
C VAL A 28 -9.96 7.47 13.30
N PRO A 29 -10.95 6.87 13.99
CA PRO A 29 -10.69 5.88 15.01
C PRO A 29 -10.12 4.60 14.40
N ALA A 30 -9.25 3.91 15.15
CA ALA A 30 -8.65 2.63 14.74
C ALA A 30 -7.82 2.69 13.44
N VAL A 31 -7.35 3.87 13.02
CA VAL A 31 -6.47 4.02 11.85
C VAL A 31 -5.05 4.33 12.30
N LYS A 32 -4.10 3.55 11.79
CA LYS A 32 -2.66 3.86 11.83
C LYS A 32 -2.20 4.24 10.42
N VAL A 33 -1.27 5.18 10.33
CA VAL A 33 -0.61 5.57 9.08
C VAL A 33 0.90 5.54 9.26
N ASP A 34 1.60 4.92 8.31
CA ASP A 34 3.06 4.99 8.19
C ASP A 34 3.41 5.53 6.79
N PHE A 35 4.43 6.39 6.73
CA PHE A 35 4.88 7.06 5.51
C PHE A 35 6.28 6.58 5.11
N TYR A 36 6.52 6.47 3.81
CA TYR A 36 7.79 6.07 3.21
C TYR A 36 8.17 7.12 2.16
N ASP A 37 9.42 7.57 2.20
CA ASP A 37 9.90 8.64 1.31
C ASP A 37 10.06 8.11 -0.12
N ALA A 38 9.30 8.68 -1.05
CA ALA A 38 9.40 8.35 -2.46
C ALA A 38 10.78 8.72 -3.03
N ASP A 39 11.44 9.76 -2.54
CA ASP A 39 12.73 10.20 -3.06
C ASP A 39 13.84 9.17 -2.79
N GLU A 40 13.79 8.47 -1.65
CA GLU A 40 14.71 7.37 -1.34
C GLU A 40 14.51 6.16 -2.26
N LEU A 41 13.31 6.01 -2.83
CA LEU A 41 12.91 4.85 -3.63
C LEU A 41 13.03 5.08 -5.14
N LYS A 42 13.05 6.34 -5.60
CA LYS A 42 13.07 6.69 -7.03
C LYS A 42 14.22 6.04 -7.79
N SER A 43 15.42 5.96 -7.20
CA SER A 43 16.61 5.41 -7.84
C SER A 43 16.49 3.92 -8.20
N GLU A 44 15.63 3.17 -7.51
CA GLU A 44 15.43 1.74 -7.75
C GLU A 44 14.70 1.47 -9.08
N VAL A 45 13.95 2.44 -9.58
CA VAL A 45 13.08 2.29 -10.76
C VAL A 45 13.29 3.36 -11.83
N SER A 46 14.11 4.39 -11.58
CA SER A 46 14.36 5.49 -12.52
C SER A 46 15.01 5.06 -13.82
N TRP A 47 15.67 3.90 -13.85
CA TRP A 47 16.27 3.32 -15.04
C TRP A 47 15.23 2.72 -16.01
N ILE A 48 13.99 2.48 -15.56
CA ILE A 48 12.93 1.90 -16.38
C ILE A 48 12.33 2.99 -17.28
N PRO A 49 12.40 2.84 -18.62
CA PRO A 49 11.78 3.81 -19.52
C PRO A 49 10.27 3.90 -19.28
N ASN A 50 9.76 5.13 -19.15
CA ASN A 50 8.34 5.34 -18.88
C ASN A 50 7.77 6.50 -19.71
N LYS A 51 6.59 6.27 -20.30
CA LYS A 51 5.78 7.28 -21.03
C LYS A 51 4.40 7.48 -20.41
N HIS A 52 4.12 6.79 -19.31
CA HIS A 52 2.84 6.88 -18.61
C HIS A 52 2.70 8.24 -17.92
N TYR A 53 1.48 8.77 -17.86
CA TYR A 53 1.21 10.10 -17.32
C TYR A 53 1.58 10.22 -15.83
N SER A 54 1.44 9.14 -15.05
CA SER A 54 1.84 9.09 -13.63
C SER A 54 3.36 9.14 -13.43
N GLY A 55 4.14 9.07 -14.51
CA GLY A 55 5.60 9.13 -14.46
C GLY A 55 6.20 8.10 -13.50
N ILE A 56 7.28 8.49 -12.82
CA ILE A 56 8.02 7.64 -11.89
C ILE A 56 7.15 7.07 -10.75
N TYR A 57 6.09 7.78 -10.36
CA TYR A 57 5.20 7.35 -9.27
C TYR A 57 4.37 6.12 -9.64
N GLY A 58 4.00 5.95 -10.92
CA GLY A 58 3.36 4.72 -11.38
C GLY A 58 4.25 3.47 -11.27
N LEU A 59 5.57 3.66 -11.20
CA LEU A 59 6.54 2.58 -11.02
C LEU A 59 6.82 2.26 -9.55
N MET A 60 6.40 3.11 -8.60
CA MET A 60 6.64 2.89 -7.16
C MET A 60 6.02 1.59 -6.64
N LYS A 61 4.98 1.07 -7.31
CA LYS A 61 4.42 -0.24 -6.96
C LYS A 61 5.43 -1.39 -7.04
N LEU A 62 6.51 -1.24 -7.84
CA LEU A 62 7.54 -2.26 -8.02
C LEU A 62 8.50 -2.38 -6.82
N VAL A 63 8.57 -1.35 -5.97
CA VAL A 63 9.46 -1.33 -4.80
C VAL A 63 8.76 -1.67 -3.49
N LEU A 64 7.46 -2.01 -3.52
CA LEU A 64 6.65 -2.23 -2.33
C LEU A 64 7.20 -3.34 -1.43
N THR A 65 7.70 -4.44 -2.00
CA THR A 65 8.25 -5.56 -1.22
C THR A 65 9.55 -5.21 -0.48
N LYS A 66 10.31 -4.22 -0.99
CA LYS A 66 11.50 -3.67 -0.32
C LYS A 66 11.13 -2.59 0.69
N THR A 67 10.04 -1.86 0.45
CA THR A 67 9.63 -0.68 1.22
C THR A 67 8.83 -1.06 2.47
N LEU A 68 7.93 -2.04 2.34
CA LEU A 68 7.04 -2.42 3.43
C LEU A 68 7.77 -3.23 4.52
N PRO A 69 7.27 -3.21 5.77
CA PRO A 69 7.89 -3.93 6.88
C PRO A 69 8.01 -5.42 6.58
N SER A 70 9.16 -6.02 6.93
CA SER A 70 9.44 -7.44 6.64
C SER A 70 8.53 -8.42 7.39
N ASP A 71 7.89 -7.98 8.47
CA ASP A 71 6.90 -8.73 9.25
C ASP A 71 5.46 -8.62 8.69
N LEU A 72 5.24 -7.78 7.68
CA LEU A 72 3.94 -7.61 7.03
C LEU A 72 3.62 -8.82 6.14
N GLN A 73 2.74 -9.71 6.61
CA GLN A 73 2.41 -10.95 5.90
C GLN A 73 1.54 -10.74 4.66
N ARG A 74 0.60 -9.78 4.71
CA ARG A 74 -0.40 -9.54 3.67
C ARG A 74 -0.72 -8.05 3.60
N VAL A 75 -0.87 -7.55 2.38
CA VAL A 75 -1.27 -6.17 2.11
C VAL A 75 -2.16 -6.15 0.86
N ILE A 76 -3.10 -5.21 0.80
CA ILE A 76 -3.86 -4.91 -0.41
C ILE A 76 -3.35 -3.57 -0.93
N VAL A 77 -2.77 -3.58 -2.13
CA VAL A 77 -2.31 -2.37 -2.80
C VAL A 77 -3.49 -1.74 -3.52
N LEU A 78 -3.68 -0.45 -3.30
CA LEU A 78 -4.80 0.33 -3.81
C LEU A 78 -4.27 1.53 -4.57
N ASP A 79 -4.95 1.92 -5.65
CA ASP A 79 -4.63 3.18 -6.34
C ASP A 79 -5.21 4.36 -5.57
N THR A 80 -4.71 5.57 -5.85
CA THR A 80 -5.09 6.81 -5.16
C THR A 80 -6.37 7.44 -5.72
N ASP A 81 -6.81 7.03 -6.90
CA ASP A 81 -7.99 7.54 -7.60
C ASP A 81 -9.27 6.72 -7.36
N ILE A 82 -9.32 5.98 -6.25
CA ILE A 82 -10.47 5.14 -5.87
C ILE A 82 -11.36 5.79 -4.82
N THR A 83 -12.63 5.39 -4.78
CA THR A 83 -13.57 5.75 -3.71
C THR A 83 -14.21 4.48 -3.16
N PHE A 84 -14.25 4.34 -1.83
CA PHE A 84 -14.94 3.24 -1.18
C PHE A 84 -16.41 3.59 -0.94
N ALA A 85 -17.30 2.74 -1.44
CA ALA A 85 -18.75 2.85 -1.23
C ALA A 85 -19.26 1.91 -0.11
N THR A 86 -18.38 1.13 0.52
CA THR A 86 -18.68 0.18 1.60
C THR A 86 -17.51 0.10 2.58
N ASP A 87 -17.63 -0.72 3.63
CA ASP A 87 -16.56 -1.01 4.58
C ASP A 87 -15.36 -1.67 3.86
N ILE A 88 -14.23 -0.95 3.83
CA ILE A 88 -12.97 -1.40 3.23
C ILE A 88 -12.44 -2.69 3.88
N ALA A 89 -12.79 -2.97 5.14
CA ALA A 89 -12.37 -4.19 5.83
C ALA A 89 -12.89 -5.47 5.13
N GLU A 90 -13.98 -5.37 4.36
CA GLU A 90 -14.52 -6.49 3.59
C GLU A 90 -13.55 -6.97 2.50
N LEU A 91 -12.64 -6.11 2.01
CA LEU A 91 -11.64 -6.50 1.02
C LEU A 91 -10.74 -7.64 1.50
N TRP A 92 -10.50 -7.74 2.82
CA TRP A 92 -9.69 -8.82 3.38
C TRP A 92 -10.27 -10.22 3.13
N ALA A 93 -11.58 -10.31 2.87
CA ALA A 93 -12.21 -11.58 2.50
C ALA A 93 -11.62 -12.17 1.21
N VAL A 94 -11.03 -11.34 0.33
CA VAL A 94 -10.35 -11.80 -0.90
C VAL A 94 -9.23 -12.79 -0.60
N PHE A 95 -8.54 -12.67 0.54
CA PHE A 95 -7.44 -13.57 0.89
C PHE A 95 -7.90 -15.00 1.13
N HIS A 96 -9.17 -15.23 1.47
CA HIS A 96 -9.69 -16.59 1.60
C HIS A 96 -9.70 -17.33 0.26
N LYS A 97 -9.84 -16.61 -0.87
CA LYS A 97 -9.83 -17.19 -2.22
C LYS A 97 -8.45 -17.68 -2.67
N PHE A 98 -7.38 -17.21 -2.02
CA PHE A 98 -6.01 -17.62 -2.38
C PHE A 98 -5.54 -18.86 -1.62
N LYS A 99 -6.31 -19.36 -0.64
CA LYS A 99 -5.94 -20.56 0.13
C LYS A 99 -6.10 -21.88 -0.67
N ASP A 100 -6.92 -21.88 -1.71
CA ASP A 100 -7.25 -23.10 -2.48
C ASP A 100 -6.14 -23.50 -3.48
N ALA A 101 -5.09 -22.70 -3.63
CA ALA A 101 -4.00 -22.95 -4.59
C ALA A 101 -2.79 -23.72 -4.02
N THR A 102 -2.82 -24.15 -2.74
CA THR A 102 -1.68 -24.85 -2.09
C THR A 102 -1.80 -26.38 -2.04
N GLY A 103 -2.64 -26.96 -2.91
CA GLY A 103 -2.80 -28.42 -3.06
C GLY A 103 -1.83 -29.11 -4.04
N ALA A 104 -0.71 -28.48 -4.42
CA ALA A 104 0.34 -29.16 -5.17
C ALA A 104 1.46 -29.54 -4.20
N GLU A 105 1.34 -30.74 -3.65
CA GLU A 105 2.41 -31.47 -2.99
C GLU A 105 3.65 -31.48 -3.88
N PHE A 106 4.69 -30.76 -3.47
CA PHE A 106 6.05 -31.13 -3.83
C PHE A 106 6.48 -32.16 -2.77
N LEU A 107 6.18 -33.43 -3.06
CA LEU A 107 6.87 -34.54 -2.40
C LEU A 107 8.33 -34.55 -2.86
N GLU A 108 9.17 -34.90 -1.89
CA GLU A 108 10.62 -35.14 -1.95
C GLU A 108 11.08 -35.98 -3.14
#